data_AF-A0A9D6TN68-F1
#
_entry.id   AF-A0A9D6TN68-F1
#
_cell.length_a   1.000
_cell.length_b   1.000
_cell.length_c   1.000
_cell.angle_alpha   90.00
_cell.angle_beta   90.00
_cell.angle_gamma   90.00
#
_symmetry.space_group_name_H-M   'P 1'
#
loop_
_entity.id
_entity.type
_entity.pdbx_description
1 polymer ?
#
loop_
_entity_poly.entity_id
_entity_poly.type
_entity_poly.pdbx_seq_one_letter_code
_entity_poly.pdbx_strand_id
1 'polypeptide(L)'
;MDKALASALRARGVNVFTAHEANMIERKDEEHLTFATSLGRVLYSFNVGDYCRLVAQGHHHAGLVLAQQQRHSVGDEMRRLLHLMNTLSAEEMKNRIEFLGNW
;
A
#
# COMPACT_ATOMS: atom_id res chain seq x y z
N MET A 1 -3.14 8.31 2.35
CA MET A 1 -1.68 8.46 2.53
C MET A 1 -1.35 9.94 2.70
N ASP A 2 -0.45 10.26 3.62
CA ASP A 2 0.05 11.62 3.82
C ASP A 2 0.84 12.10 2.58
N LYS A 3 0.60 13.34 2.14
CA LYS A 3 1.35 13.97 1.03
C LYS A 3 2.85 14.05 1.33
N ALA A 4 3.22 14.22 2.60
CA ALA A 4 4.60 14.23 3.05
C ALA A 4 5.27 12.86 2.83
N LEU A 5 4.58 11.75 3.14
CA LEU A 5 5.08 10.40 2.90
C LEU A 5 5.28 10.13 1.41
N ALA A 6 4.27 10.45 0.59
CA ALA A 6 4.35 10.28 -0.86
C ALA A 6 5.55 11.04 -1.46
N SER A 7 5.75 12.29 -1.02
CA SER A 7 6.89 13.12 -1.43
C SER A 7 8.23 12.54 -0.98
N ALA A 8 8.32 12.06 0.27
CA ALA A 8 9.54 11.50 0.83
C ALA A 8 9.98 10.19 0.15
N LEU A 9 9.02 9.36 -0.27
CA LEU A 9 9.25 8.15 -1.05
C LEU A 9 9.70 8.49 -2.47
N ARG A 10 9.04 9.44 -3.16
CA ARG A 10 9.45 9.89 -4.50
C ARG A 10 10.86 10.48 -4.52
N ALA A 11 11.22 11.26 -3.50
CA ALA A 11 12.56 11.81 -3.35
C ALA A 11 13.66 10.72 -3.26
N ARG A 12 13.28 9.46 -3.01
CA ARG A 12 14.16 8.28 -2.97
C ARG A 12 14.00 7.36 -4.18
N GLY A 13 13.35 7.85 -5.24
CA GLY A 13 13.18 7.11 -6.50
C GLY A 13 12.04 6.09 -6.49
N VAL A 14 11.20 6.05 -5.44
CA VAL A 14 10.06 5.13 -5.38
C VAL A 14 8.95 5.62 -6.29
N ASN A 15 8.47 4.75 -7.17
CA ASN A 15 7.33 5.04 -8.04
C ASN A 15 6.01 4.88 -7.27
N VAL A 16 5.55 5.97 -6.65
CA VAL A 16 4.32 5.99 -5.85
C VAL A 16 3.37 7.10 -6.30
N PHE A 17 2.08 6.79 -6.32
CA PHE A 17 1.01 7.76 -6.44
C PHE A 17 -0.08 7.50 -5.42
N THR A 18 -0.82 8.55 -5.08
CA THR A 18 -1.95 8.52 -4.16
C THR A 18 -3.24 8.24 -4.91
N ALA A 19 -4.27 7.76 -4.21
CA ALA A 19 -5.62 7.66 -4.76
C ALA A 19 -6.12 8.98 -5.35
N HIS A 20 -5.70 10.13 -4.78
CA HIS A 20 -6.00 11.45 -5.32
C HIS A 20 -5.42 11.68 -6.71
N GLU A 21 -4.13 11.36 -6.91
CA GLU A 21 -3.46 11.54 -8.20
C GLU A 21 -3.97 10.55 -9.26
N ALA A 22 -4.50 9.41 -8.83
CA ALA A 22 -5.12 8.42 -9.71
C ALA A 22 -6.60 8.69 -10.02
N ASN A 23 -7.19 9.79 -9.53
CA ASN A 23 -8.64 10.05 -9.62
C ASN A 23 -9.52 8.91 -9.08
N MET A 24 -9.02 8.22 -8.06
CA MET A 24 -9.71 7.10 -7.40
C MET A 24 -10.37 7.53 -6.08
N ILE A 25 -10.54 8.83 -5.83
CA ILE A 25 -11.20 9.31 -4.61
C ILE A 25 -12.68 8.92 -4.61
N GLU A 26 -13.25 8.70 -3.42
CA GLU A 26 -14.66 8.32 -3.23
C GLU A 26 -15.06 7.01 -3.91
N ARG A 27 -14.08 6.18 -4.27
CA ARG A 27 -14.30 4.83 -4.80
C ARG A 27 -14.26 3.79 -3.69
N LYS A 28 -14.85 2.63 -3.95
CA LYS A 28 -14.87 1.52 -2.99
C LYS A 28 -13.48 0.89 -2.86
N ASP A 29 -13.18 0.30 -1.71
CA ASP A 29 -11.91 -0.39 -1.47
C ASP A 29 -11.63 -1.51 -2.49
N GLU A 30 -12.66 -2.22 -2.95
CA GLU A 30 -12.54 -3.23 -4.01
C GLU A 30 -12.05 -2.62 -5.34
N GLU A 31 -12.50 -1.41 -5.67
CA GLU A 31 -12.08 -0.70 -6.87
C GLU A 31 -10.63 -0.24 -6.76
N HIS A 32 -10.21 0.21 -5.58
CA HIS A 32 -8.81 0.51 -5.29
C HIS A 32 -7.92 -0.73 -5.41
N LEU A 33 -8.35 -1.86 -4.85
CA LEU A 33 -7.63 -3.13 -4.91
C LEU A 33 -7.47 -3.59 -6.36
N THR A 34 -8.56 -3.56 -7.13
CA THR A 34 -8.59 -3.94 -8.54
C THR A 34 -7.71 -3.03 -9.39
N PHE A 35 -7.80 -1.71 -9.16
CA PHE A 35 -7.01 -0.72 -9.89
C PHE A 35 -5.50 -0.85 -9.62
N ALA A 36 -5.10 -1.02 -8.35
CA ALA A 36 -3.69 -1.24 -8.02
C ALA A 36 -3.18 -2.54 -8.67
N THR A 37 -4.00 -3.59 -8.62
CA THR A 37 -3.67 -4.91 -9.16
C THR A 37 -3.55 -4.92 -10.68
N SER A 38 -4.44 -4.21 -11.40
CA SER A 38 -4.36 -4.10 -12.86
C SER A 38 -3.10 -3.39 -13.34
N LEU A 39 -2.51 -2.54 -12.49
CA LEU A 39 -1.23 -1.88 -12.73
C LEU A 39 -0.02 -2.69 -12.23
N GLY A 40 -0.24 -3.87 -11.63
CA GLY A 40 0.82 -4.67 -11.01
C GLY A 40 1.45 -4.00 -9.80
N ARG A 41 0.68 -3.16 -9.07
CA ARG A 41 1.16 -2.34 -7.96
C ARG A 41 0.66 -2.83 -6.61
N VAL A 42 1.53 -2.72 -5.61
CA VAL A 42 1.19 -2.91 -4.20
C VAL A 42 0.33 -1.75 -3.72
N LEU A 43 -0.79 -2.06 -3.06
CA LEU A 43 -1.67 -1.06 -2.45
C LEU A 43 -1.29 -0.82 -0.99
N TYR A 44 -1.08 0.44 -0.61
CA TYR A 44 -0.83 0.86 0.76
C TYR A 44 -2.06 1.52 1.36
N SER A 45 -2.52 1.05 2.53
CA SER A 45 -3.75 1.56 3.18
C SER A 45 -3.71 1.49 4.70
N PHE A 46 -4.51 2.35 5.33
CA PHE A 46 -4.81 2.28 6.76
C PHE A 46 -6.11 1.51 7.07
N ASN A 47 -6.92 1.17 6.06
CA ASN A 47 -8.18 0.46 6.24
C ASN A 47 -7.99 -1.06 6.40
N VAL A 48 -7.38 -1.47 7.52
CA VAL A 48 -7.04 -2.88 7.76
C VAL A 48 -8.27 -3.79 7.64
N GLY A 49 -9.39 -3.39 8.24
CA GLY A 49 -10.57 -4.25 8.35
C GLY A 49 -11.19 -4.60 7.01
N ASP A 50 -11.41 -3.61 6.14
CA ASP A 50 -12.09 -3.86 4.86
C ASP A 50 -11.19 -4.58 3.85
N TYR A 51 -9.89 -4.26 3.79
CA TYR A 51 -9.01 -4.99 2.89
C TYR A 51 -8.78 -6.45 3.35
N CYS A 52 -8.66 -6.71 4.65
CA CYS A 52 -8.62 -8.10 5.13
C CYS A 52 -9.90 -8.86 4.77
N ARG A 53 -11.07 -8.21 4.82
CA ARG A 53 -12.35 -8.82 4.39
C ARG A 53 -12.36 -9.12 2.90
N LEU A 54 -11.91 -8.19 2.05
CA LEU A 54 -11.83 -8.39 0.60
C LEU A 54 -10.90 -9.56 0.23
N VAL A 55 -9.74 -9.67 0.88
CA VAL A 55 -8.82 -10.79 0.65
C VAL A 55 -9.44 -12.11 1.13
N ALA A 56 -10.11 -12.13 2.28
CA ALA A 56 -10.83 -13.32 2.75
C ALA A 56 -11.96 -13.76 1.81
N GLN A 57 -12.52 -12.85 1.01
CA GLN A 57 -13.49 -13.14 -0.05
C GLN A 57 -12.85 -13.68 -1.34
N GLY A 58 -11.53 -13.82 -1.39
CA GLY A 58 -10.80 -14.40 -2.52
C GLY A 58 -10.41 -13.41 -3.61
N HIS A 59 -10.44 -12.10 -3.34
CA HIS A 59 -9.98 -11.11 -4.30
C HIS A 59 -8.46 -11.20 -4.50
N HIS A 60 -8.03 -11.44 -5.74
CA HIS A 60 -6.61 -11.43 -6.10
C HIS A 60 -6.04 -10.01 -6.06
N HIS A 61 -4.78 -9.89 -5.67
CA HIS A 61 -4.09 -8.61 -5.63
C HIS A 61 -2.60 -8.70 -5.93
N ALA A 62 -2.02 -7.62 -6.43
CA ALA A 62 -0.57 -7.51 -6.66
C ALA A 62 0.25 -7.28 -5.38
N GLY A 63 -0.43 -7.08 -4.25
CA GLY A 63 0.16 -6.97 -2.92
C GLY A 63 -0.53 -5.90 -2.10
N LEU A 64 -0.53 -6.08 -0.78
CA LEU A 64 -1.19 -5.18 0.15
C LEU A 64 -0.25 -4.87 1.31
N VAL A 65 -0.02 -3.59 1.59
CA VAL A 65 0.70 -3.14 2.79
C VAL A 65 -0.26 -2.35 3.66
N LEU A 66 -0.50 -2.85 4.86
CA LEU A 66 -1.44 -2.29 5.82
C LEU A 66 -0.72 -1.65 6.99
N ALA A 67 -1.09 -0.42 7.32
CA ALA A 67 -0.57 0.30 8.49
C ALA A 67 -1.70 0.67 9.46
N GLN A 68 -1.35 0.86 10.73
CA GLN A 68 -2.25 1.46 11.70
C GLN A 68 -2.06 2.96 11.71
N GLN A 69 -3.14 3.72 11.51
CA GLN A 69 -3.10 5.17 11.50
C GLN A 69 -2.56 5.70 12.83
N GLN A 70 -1.80 6.80 12.79
CA GLN A 70 -1.25 7.51 13.97
C GLN A 70 -0.20 6.75 14.79
N ARG A 71 0.25 5.56 14.36
CA ARG A 71 1.25 4.77 15.10
C ARG A 71 2.70 5.11 14.74
N HIS A 72 2.92 5.79 13.61
CA HIS A 72 4.25 6.03 13.06
C HIS A 72 4.39 7.47 12.57
N SER A 73 5.59 8.04 12.73
CA SER A 73 5.94 9.28 12.06
C SER A 73 6.12 9.02 10.55
N VAL A 74 6.01 10.06 9.72
CA VAL A 74 6.28 9.95 8.27
C VAL A 74 7.66 9.35 8.00
N GLY A 75 8.67 9.70 8.80
CA GLY A 75 10.02 9.14 8.68
C GLY A 75 10.09 7.65 9.01
N ASP A 76 9.31 7.18 9.98
CA ASP A 76 9.22 5.76 10.33
C ASP A 76 8.49 4.97 9.27
N GLU A 77 7.33 5.44 8.80
CA GLU A 77 6.57 4.79 7.72
C GLU A 77 7.43 4.66 6.46
N MET A 78 8.12 5.74 6.09
CA MET A 78 9.03 5.75 4.96
C MET A 78 10.15 4.70 5.11
N ARG A 79 10.84 4.67 6.26
CA ARG A 79 11.95 3.71 6.48
C ARG A 79 11.48 2.26 6.37
N ARG A 80 10.33 1.95 6.96
CA ARG A 80 9.72 0.60 6.94
C ARG A 80 9.29 0.20 5.53
N LEU A 81 8.65 1.11 4.79
CA LEU A 81 8.27 0.87 3.41
C LEU A 81 9.50 0.62 2.52
N LEU A 82 10.57 1.39 2.69
CA LEU A 82 11.83 1.18 1.96
C LEU A 82 12.47 -0.16 2.31
N HIS A 83 12.45 -0.55 3.59
CA HIS A 83 12.97 -1.84 4.01
C HIS A 83 12.19 -2.99 3.36
N LEU A 84 10.85 -2.92 3.37
CA LEU A 84 9.97 -3.87 2.69
C LEU A 84 10.27 -3.99 1.19
N MET A 85 10.30 -2.86 0.48
CA MET A 85 10.55 -2.84 -0.97
C MET A 85 11.93 -3.37 -1.36
N ASN A 86 12.92 -3.24 -0.48
CA ASN A 86 14.26 -3.78 -0.70
C ASN A 86 14.38 -5.28 -0.35
N THR A 87 13.37 -5.84 0.33
CA THR A 87 13.41 -7.23 0.83
C THR A 87 12.50 -8.15 0.03
N LEU A 88 11.34 -7.65 -0.41
CA LEU A 88 10.36 -8.42 -1.17
C LEU A 88 10.28 -7.94 -2.61
N SER A 89 10.37 -8.90 -3.53
CA SER A 89 10.09 -8.67 -4.95
C SER A 89 8.59 -8.51 -5.22
N ALA A 90 8.25 -7.96 -6.39
CA ALA A 90 6.87 -7.84 -6.83
C ALA A 90 6.16 -9.20 -6.95
N GLU A 91 6.90 -10.26 -7.31
CA GLU A 91 6.35 -11.62 -7.39
C GLU A 91 6.02 -12.18 -6.00
N GLU A 92 6.88 -11.96 -5.01
CA GLU A 92 6.62 -12.37 -3.62
C GLU A 92 5.47 -11.60 -2.98
N MET A 93 5.16 -10.41 -3.48
CA MET A 93 4.03 -9.60 -3.01
C MET A 93 2.67 -10.03 -3.59
N LYS A 94 2.63 -10.83 -4.66
CA LYS A 94 1.36 -11.29 -5.25
C LYS A 94 0.54 -12.07 -4.23
N ASN A 95 -0.71 -11.65 -4.04
CA ASN A 95 -1.67 -12.17 -3.05
C ASN A 95 -1.12 -12.19 -1.60
N ARG A 96 -0.14 -11.33 -1.29
CA ARG A 96 0.46 -11.21 0.03
C ARG A 96 0.02 -9.94 0.74
N ILE A 97 -0.35 -10.10 2.01
CA ILE A 97 -0.62 -8.99 2.93
C ILE A 97 0.60 -8.82 3.84
N GLU A 98 1.09 -7.60 3.94
CA GLU A 98 2.13 -7.20 4.88
C GLU A 98 1.61 -6.13 5.83
N PHE A 99 1.94 -6.26 7.11
CA PHE A 99 1.65 -5.24 8.11
C PHE A 99 2.90 -4.41 8.32
N LEU A 100 2.82 -3.10 8.10
CA LEU A 100 3.98 -2.20 8.17
C LEU A 100 4.66 -2.21 9.56
N GLY A 101 3.94 -2.59 10.62
CA GLY A 101 4.50 -2.76 11.96
C GLY A 101 5.54 -3.88 12.09
N ASN A 102 5.59 -4.82 11.13
CA ASN A 102 6.53 -5.94 11.11
C ASN A 102 7.86 -5.61 10.42
N TRP A 103 7.98 -4.41 9.85
CA TRP A 103 9.12 -3.91 9.09
C TRP A 103 9.86 -2.81 9.84
#